data_AF-A0A7S3TLE8-F1
#
_entry.id   AF-A0A7S3TLE8-F1
#
_cell.length_a   1.000
_cell.length_b   1.000
_cell.length_c   1.000
_cell.angle_alpha   90.00
_cell.angle_beta   90.00
_cell.angle_gamma   90.00
#
_symmetry.space_group_name_H-M   'P 1'
#
loop_
_entity.id
_entity.type
_entity.pdbx_description
1 polymer ?
#
loop_
_entity_poly.entity_id
_entity_poly.type
_entity_poly.pdbx_seq_one_letter_code
_entity_poly.pdbx_strand_id
1 'polypeptide(L)'
;GAYMCNMPLEHIRPILQTCIQKYATGFAKYVDGLRAISEFSLGTYSTAALACDDPALLHMFLEEQVSTFAEHQIQPFFWTWKMPYGKTFEPGWSLKFITGQEEAPPDHA
;
A
#
# COMPACT_ATOMS: atom_id res chain seq x y z
N GLY A 1 6.05 14.95 2.03
CA GLY A 1 5.41 14.00 1.09
C GLY A 1 5.62 14.50 -0.32
N ALA A 2 5.74 13.60 -1.30
CA ALA A 2 5.90 13.98 -2.71
C ALA A 2 4.56 14.34 -3.41
N TYR A 3 3.43 14.06 -2.76
CA TYR A 3 2.07 14.34 -3.23
C TYR A 3 1.15 14.60 -2.01
N MET A 4 -0.04 15.15 -2.23
CA MET A 4 -1.11 15.31 -1.22
C MET A 4 -2.29 14.37 -1.52
N CYS A 5 -3.05 13.97 -0.50
CA CYS A 5 -4.15 13.01 -0.65
C CYS A 5 -5.28 13.48 -1.56
N ASN A 6 -5.46 14.80 -1.71
CA ASN A 6 -6.48 15.42 -2.55
C ASN A 6 -5.99 15.77 -3.97
N MET A 7 -4.76 15.41 -4.32
CA MET A 7 -4.29 15.59 -5.69
C MET A 7 -5.00 14.60 -6.62
N PRO A 8 -5.29 14.99 -7.87
CA PRO A 8 -5.81 14.06 -8.86
C PRO A 8 -4.88 12.86 -9.06
N LEU A 9 -5.46 11.66 -9.22
CA LEU A 9 -4.71 10.39 -9.26
C LEU A 9 -3.71 10.35 -10.43
N GLU A 10 -4.02 10.99 -11.55
CA GLU A 10 -3.14 11.11 -12.71
C GLU A 10 -1.85 11.88 -12.42
N HIS A 11 -1.84 12.74 -11.40
CA HIS A 11 -0.63 13.42 -10.93
C HIS A 11 0.13 12.58 -9.90
N ILE A 12 -0.56 11.78 -9.09
CA ILE A 12 0.04 10.94 -8.05
C ILE A 12 0.71 9.70 -8.64
N ARG A 13 0.05 9.01 -9.58
CA ARG A 13 0.51 7.76 -10.18
C ARG A 13 1.97 7.80 -10.68
N PRO A 14 2.40 8.77 -11.52
CA PRO A 14 3.78 8.81 -12.01
C PRO A 14 4.81 9.04 -10.90
N ILE A 15 4.44 9.75 -9.83
CA ILE A 15 5.30 9.95 -8.65
C ILE A 15 5.50 8.61 -7.93
N LEU A 16 4.41 7.89 -7.68
CA LEU A 16 4.45 6.57 -7.05
C LEU A 16 5.28 5.57 -7.87
N GLN A 17 5.00 5.47 -9.17
CA GLN A 17 5.74 4.61 -10.09
C GLN A 17 7.24 4.89 -10.04
N THR A 18 7.64 6.16 -10.08
CA THR A 18 9.06 6.55 -9.99
C THR A 18 9.69 6.07 -8.69
N CYS A 19 9.01 6.24 -7.55
CA CYS A 19 9.52 5.83 -6.25
C CYS A 19 9.63 4.30 -6.11
N ILE A 20 8.57 3.58 -6.46
CA ILE A 20 8.49 2.12 -6.35
C ILE A 20 9.49 1.47 -7.31
N GLN A 21 9.55 1.94 -8.56
CA GLN A 21 10.48 1.42 -9.57
C GLN A 21 11.93 1.60 -9.13
N LYS A 22 12.28 2.77 -8.58
CA LYS A 22 13.64 3.04 -8.08
C LYS A 22 14.02 2.06 -6.97
N TYR A 23 13.10 1.79 -6.04
CA TYR A 23 13.32 0.82 -4.98
C TYR A 23 13.46 -0.60 -5.52
N ALA A 24 12.49 -1.08 -6.31
CA ALA A 24 12.47 -2.45 -6.83
C ALA A 24 13.68 -2.75 -7.72
N THR A 25 14.07 -1.80 -8.59
CA THR A 25 15.27 -1.92 -9.42
C THR A 25 16.54 -2.03 -8.57
N GLY A 26 16.65 -1.21 -7.52
CA GLY A 26 17.78 -1.28 -6.59
C GLY A 26 17.81 -2.62 -5.86
N PHE A 27 16.68 -3.06 -5.31
CA PHE A 27 16.57 -4.32 -4.59
C PHE A 27 16.93 -5.51 -5.49
N ALA A 28 16.36 -5.59 -6.69
CA ALA A 28 16.65 -6.65 -7.65
C ALA A 28 18.11 -6.67 -8.13
N LYS A 29 18.78 -5.51 -8.15
CA LYS A 29 20.20 -5.39 -8.52
C LYS A 29 21.14 -5.90 -7.43
N TYR A 30 20.81 -5.71 -6.16
CA TYR A 30 21.71 -5.98 -5.03
C TYR A 30 21.40 -7.27 -4.26
N VAL A 31 20.25 -7.90 -4.54
CA VAL A 31 19.84 -9.15 -3.90
C VAL A 31 19.74 -10.27 -4.93
N ASP A 32 20.70 -11.19 -4.85
CA ASP A 32 20.74 -12.39 -5.68
C ASP A 32 19.76 -13.47 -5.16
N GLY A 33 19.24 -14.29 -6.09
CA GLY A 33 18.35 -15.40 -5.76
C GLY A 33 16.89 -15.01 -5.56
N LEU A 34 16.19 -15.74 -4.68
CA LEU A 34 14.78 -15.49 -4.36
C LEU A 34 14.65 -14.21 -3.52
N ARG A 35 13.75 -13.33 -3.97
CA ARG A 35 13.57 -11.99 -3.41
C ARG A 35 12.21 -11.87 -2.77
N ALA A 36 12.18 -11.38 -1.54
CA ALA A 36 10.95 -11.10 -0.82
C ALA A 36 11.03 -9.79 -0.05
N ILE A 37 9.91 -9.07 -0.01
CA ILE A 37 9.69 -7.96 0.92
C ILE A 37 8.81 -8.51 2.02
N SER A 38 9.38 -8.66 3.22
CA SER A 38 8.65 -9.24 4.36
C SER A 38 7.48 -8.39 4.82
N GLU A 39 7.53 -7.08 4.58
CA GLU A 39 6.50 -6.12 4.98
C GLU A 39 6.41 -4.98 3.98
N PHE A 40 5.22 -4.77 3.41
CA PHE A 40 4.85 -3.52 2.74
C PHE A 40 3.41 -3.13 3.13
N SER A 41 3.06 -1.86 3.01
CA SER A 41 1.70 -1.38 3.29
C SER A 41 1.33 -0.25 2.33
N LEU A 42 0.18 0.38 2.56
CA LEU A 42 -0.29 1.57 1.83
C LEU A 42 -0.27 2.81 2.73
N GLY A 43 0.53 2.78 3.80
CA GLY A 43 0.71 3.93 4.69
C GLY A 43 1.30 5.13 3.94
N THR A 44 0.60 6.26 3.96
CA THR A 44 0.96 7.46 3.18
C THR A 44 1.70 8.52 4.00
N TYR A 45 1.26 8.74 5.24
CA TYR A 45 1.83 9.71 6.17
C TYR A 45 1.99 9.09 7.55
N SER A 46 3.00 9.55 8.31
CA SER A 46 3.18 9.16 9.71
C SER A 46 2.20 9.86 10.65
N THR A 47 1.64 11.00 10.25
CA THR A 47 0.66 11.76 11.03
C THR A 47 -0.75 11.30 10.67
N ALA A 48 -1.51 10.83 11.67
CA ALA A 48 -2.89 10.35 11.47
C ALA A 48 -3.78 11.38 10.75
N ALA A 49 -3.70 12.66 11.13
CA ALA A 49 -4.50 13.74 10.52
C ALA A 49 -4.18 13.99 9.03
N LEU A 50 -3.10 13.41 8.50
CA LEU A 50 -2.68 13.55 7.10
C LEU A 50 -2.72 12.24 6.33
N ALA A 51 -2.97 11.11 7.00
CA ALA A 51 -3.01 9.80 6.35
C ALA A 51 -4.18 9.77 5.35
N CYS A 52 -3.88 9.44 4.10
CA CYS A 52 -4.91 9.31 3.07
C CYS A 52 -5.82 8.12 3.39
N ASP A 53 -7.12 8.34 3.24
CA ASP A 53 -8.20 7.36 3.42
C ASP A 53 -9.05 7.16 2.15
N ASP A 54 -8.74 7.89 1.07
CA ASP A 54 -9.40 7.73 -0.23
C ASP A 54 -9.16 6.33 -0.82
N PRO A 55 -10.21 5.51 -1.01
CA PRO A 55 -10.04 4.15 -1.49
C PRO A 55 -9.41 4.06 -2.88
N ALA A 56 -9.73 5.00 -3.79
CA ALA A 56 -9.22 4.95 -5.15
C ALA A 56 -7.70 5.21 -5.20
N LEU A 57 -7.22 6.15 -4.39
CA LEU A 57 -5.80 6.41 -4.19
C LEU A 57 -5.08 5.18 -3.63
N LEU A 58 -5.63 4.57 -2.58
CA LEU A 58 -5.01 3.43 -1.90
C LEU A 58 -5.01 2.18 -2.78
N HIS A 59 -6.09 1.93 -3.55
CA HIS A 59 -6.13 0.86 -4.55
C HIS A 59 -5.08 1.04 -5.63
N MET A 60 -4.96 2.25 -6.21
CA MET A 60 -3.86 2.56 -7.13
C MET A 60 -2.50 2.29 -6.48
N PHE A 61 -2.31 2.66 -5.21
CA PHE A 61 -1.05 2.45 -4.52
C PHE A 61 -0.71 0.96 -4.34
N LEU A 62 -1.72 0.14 -4.05
CA LEU A 62 -1.58 -1.32 -3.97
C LEU A 62 -1.24 -1.92 -5.33
N GLU A 63 -1.98 -1.52 -6.38
CA GLU A 63 -1.77 -1.98 -7.75
C GLU A 63 -0.33 -1.70 -8.22
N GLU A 64 0.14 -0.45 -8.09
CA GLU A 64 1.46 -0.05 -8.56
C GLU A 64 2.60 -0.74 -7.80
N GLN A 65 2.44 -0.97 -6.49
CA GLN A 65 3.42 -1.72 -5.71
C GLN A 65 3.48 -3.18 -6.14
N VAL A 66 2.33 -3.86 -6.20
CA VAL A 66 2.27 -5.30 -6.54
C VAL A 66 2.71 -5.55 -7.98
N SER A 67 2.29 -4.71 -8.94
CA SER A 67 2.69 -4.84 -10.34
C SER A 67 4.20 -4.68 -10.49
N THR A 68 4.77 -3.63 -9.89
CA THR A 68 6.21 -3.37 -9.95
C THR A 68 7.00 -4.49 -9.27
N PHE A 69 6.58 -4.95 -8.11
CA PHE A 69 7.26 -6.07 -7.44
C PHE A 69 7.21 -7.35 -8.26
N ALA A 70 6.09 -7.65 -8.92
CA ALA A 70 5.95 -8.78 -9.82
C ALA A 70 6.90 -8.68 -11.03
N GLU A 71 7.02 -7.51 -11.67
CA GLU A 71 7.95 -7.27 -12.78
C GLU A 71 9.42 -7.56 -12.40
N HIS A 72 9.80 -7.27 -11.16
CA HIS A 72 11.15 -7.51 -10.63
C HIS A 72 11.32 -8.87 -9.94
N GLN A 73 10.32 -9.77 -10.05
CA GLN A 73 10.31 -11.09 -9.39
C GLN A 73 10.53 -11.02 -7.88
N ILE A 74 9.94 -10.00 -7.24
CA ILE A 74 9.96 -9.79 -5.80
C ILE A 74 8.62 -10.26 -5.24
N GLN A 75 8.64 -11.17 -4.26
CA GLN A 75 7.43 -11.59 -3.55
C GLN A 75 7.12 -10.60 -2.42
N PRO A 76 6.02 -9.83 -2.49
CA PRO A 76 5.68 -8.90 -1.42
C PRO A 76 4.70 -9.52 -0.42
N PHE A 77 4.89 -9.23 0.87
CA PHE A 77 3.98 -9.65 1.95
C PHE A 77 3.37 -8.41 2.60
N PHE A 78 2.04 -8.28 2.50
CA PHE A 78 1.34 -7.11 3.00
C PHE A 78 1.31 -7.13 4.53
N TRP A 79 1.75 -6.04 5.14
CA TRP A 79 1.59 -5.75 6.54
C TRP A 79 0.44 -4.75 6.74
N THR A 80 -0.68 -5.13 7.35
CA THR A 80 -1.03 -6.41 7.96
C THR A 80 -2.36 -6.93 7.44
N TRP A 81 -2.74 -8.16 7.81
CA TRP A 81 -4.05 -8.70 7.47
C TRP A 81 -5.19 -7.84 8.05
N LYS A 82 -5.11 -7.46 9.32
CA LYS A 82 -6.14 -6.69 10.03
C LYS A 82 -5.51 -5.67 10.99
N MET A 83 -6.02 -4.44 10.98
CA MET A 83 -5.55 -3.34 11.86
C MET A 83 -6.62 -2.97 12.92
N PRO A 84 -6.60 -3.55 14.13
CA PRO A 84 -7.61 -3.26 15.13
C PRO A 84 -7.41 -1.87 15.76
N TYR A 85 -8.51 -1.19 16.08
CA TYR A 85 -8.55 0.06 16.86
C TYR A 85 -7.79 1.27 16.25
N GLY A 86 -7.42 1.18 14.97
CA GLY A 86 -6.63 2.18 14.27
C GLY A 86 -7.38 2.84 13.11
N LYS A 87 -8.64 3.26 13.30
CA LYS A 87 -9.55 3.70 12.22
C LYS A 87 -8.93 4.62 11.16
N THR A 88 -8.08 5.55 11.57
CA THR A 88 -7.42 6.49 10.64
C THR A 88 -6.32 5.85 9.79
N PHE A 89 -5.61 4.86 10.32
CA PHE A 89 -4.56 4.14 9.60
C PHE A 89 -5.08 2.85 8.95
N GLU A 90 -6.22 2.33 9.38
CA GLU A 90 -6.80 1.08 8.89
C GLU A 90 -6.89 1.01 7.36
N PRO A 91 -7.31 2.05 6.62
CA PRO A 91 -7.34 1.99 5.15
C PRO A 91 -5.97 1.67 4.53
N GLY A 92 -4.89 2.18 5.12
CA GLY A 92 -3.53 2.00 4.60
C GLY A 92 -2.80 0.77 5.14
N TRP A 93 -3.29 0.17 6.24
CA TRP A 93 -2.57 -0.84 7.01
C TRP A 93 -3.32 -2.17 7.19
N SER A 94 -4.59 -2.25 6.79
CA SER A 94 -5.40 -3.46 6.85
C SER A 94 -5.68 -3.98 5.43
N LEU A 95 -5.07 -5.11 5.07
CA LEU A 95 -5.34 -5.77 3.79
C LEU A 95 -6.83 -6.18 3.73
N LYS A 96 -7.37 -6.68 4.85
CA LYS A 96 -8.77 -7.08 4.97
C LYS A 96 -9.71 -5.90 4.65
N PHE A 97 -9.39 -4.70 5.14
CA PHE A 97 -10.16 -3.49 4.87
C PHE A 97 -10.09 -3.09 3.39
N ILE A 98 -8.88 -2.90 2.85
CA ILE A 98 -8.71 -2.39 1.47
C ILE A 98 -9.19 -3.39 0.42
N THR A 99 -9.25 -4.68 0.73
CA THR A 99 -9.79 -5.71 -0.18
C THR A 99 -11.28 -5.98 0.00
N GLY A 100 -11.96 -5.23 0.89
CA GLY A 100 -13.40 -5.40 1.14
C GLY A 100 -13.76 -6.72 1.81
N GLN A 101 -12.81 -7.35 2.52
CA GLN A 101 -12.96 -8.64 3.18
C GLN A 101 -13.36 -8.50 4.66
N GLU A 102 -13.76 -7.31 5.10
CA GLU A 102 -14.28 -7.12 6.47
C GLU A 102 -15.50 -8.02 6.67
N GLU A 103 -15.50 -8.76 7.79
CA GLU A 103 -16.68 -9.52 8.18
C GLU A 103 -17.78 -8.52 8.55
N ALA A 104 -19.01 -8.76 8.10
CA ALA A 104 -20.15 -8.03 8.63
C ALA A 104 -20.12 -8.19 10.16
N PRO A 105 -20.28 -7.10 10.93
CA PRO A 105 -20.46 -7.23 12.38
C PRO A 105 -21.61 -8.21 12.63
N PRO A 106 -21.50 -9.12 13.61
CA PRO A 106 -22.65 -9.93 13.98
C PRO A 106 -23.82 -9.00 14.31
N ASP A 107 -24.99 -9.27 13.73
CA ASP A 107 -26.22 -8.54 14.03
C ASP A 107 -26.45 -8.60 15.55
N HIS A 108 -26.26 -7.48 16.23
CA HIS A 108 -26.67 -7.33 17.61
C HIS A 108 -28.18 -7.11 17.62
N ALA A 109 -28.93 -8.21 17.61
CA ALA A 109 -30.35 -8.26 17.95
C ALA A 109 -30.57 -8.11 19.46
#